data_AF-A0A967NJ62-F1
#
_entry.id   AF-A0A967NJ62-F1
#
_cell.length_a   1.000
_cell.length_b   1.000
_cell.length_c   1.000
_cell.angle_alpha   90.00
_cell.angle_beta   90.00
_cell.angle_gamma   90.00
#
_symmetry.space_group_name_H-M   'P 1'
#
loop_
_entity.id
_entity.type
_entity.pdbx_description
1 polymer ?
#
loop_
_entity_poly.entity_id
_entity_poly.type
_entity_poly.pdbx_seq_one_letter_code
_entity_poly.pdbx_strand_id
1 'polypeptide(L)' 'MFQFEGHAIEAWPGESVAAALLAAGELALRLSEQGDPRGMLCGIGICWECRCVIDGRPNTRACLTEAQPGMEVRRQRGLS' A
#
# COMPACT_ATOMS: atom_id res chain seq x y z
N MET A 1 9.33 -10.73 1.66
CA MET A 1 8.08 -11.01 0.95
C MET A 1 6.90 -10.78 1.87
N PHE A 2 5.87 -10.09 1.38
CA PHE A 2 4.58 -9.91 2.06
C PHE A 2 3.43 -10.22 1.08
N GLN A 3 2.18 -10.08 1.51
CA GLN A 3 1.01 -10.33 0.66
C GLN A 3 0.26 -9.03 0.34
N PHE A 4 -0.14 -8.85 -0.91
CA PHE A 4 -1.05 -7.79 -1.35
C PHE A 4 -2.26 -8.38 -2.08
N GLU A 5 -3.46 -8.16 -1.54
CA GLU A 5 -4.70 -8.77 -2.08
C GLU A 5 -4.56 -10.30 -2.28
N GLY A 6 -3.84 -10.97 -1.39
CA GLY A 6 -3.57 -12.41 -1.47
C GLY A 6 -2.45 -12.84 -2.44
N HIS A 7 -1.76 -11.89 -3.07
CA HIS A 7 -0.65 -12.15 -3.99
C HIS A 7 0.69 -11.80 -3.35
N ALA A 8 1.70 -12.64 -3.59
CA ALA A 8 3.02 -12.46 -3.02
C ALA A 8 3.75 -11.26 -3.65
N ILE A 9 4.29 -10.38 -2.80
CA ILE A 9 5.08 -9.22 -3.20
C ILE A 9 6.49 -9.35 -2.62
N GLU A 10 7.48 -9.30 -3.51
CA GLU A 10 8.88 -9.21 -3.14
C GLU A 10 9.20 -7.80 -2.64
N ALA A 11 10.03 -7.72 -1.59
CA ALA A 11 10.46 -6.46 -1.00
C ALA A 11 11.90 -6.63 -0.50
N TRP A 12 12.71 -5.60 -0.70
CA TRP A 12 14.08 -5.52 -0.22
C TRP A 12 14.13 -4.90 1.18
N PRO A 13 15.13 -5.25 2.00
CA PRO A 13 15.30 -4.63 3.33
C PRO A 13 15.31 -3.10 3.26
N GLY A 14 14.48 -2.45 4.08
CA GLY A 14 14.34 -0.99 4.13
C GLY A 14 13.41 -0.38 3.09
N GLU A 15 12.83 -1.15 2.17
CA GLU A 15 11.79 -0.63 1.28
C GLU A 15 10.49 -0.36 2.03
N SER A 16 9.80 0.70 1.61
CA SER A 16 8.41 0.90 2.03
C SER A 16 7.48 -0.09 1.32
N VAL A 17 6.36 -0.44 1.96
CA VAL A 17 5.30 -1.26 1.36
C VAL A 17 4.88 -0.68 0.00
N ALA A 18 4.67 0.63 -0.08
CA ALA A 18 4.25 1.23 -1.35
C ALA A 18 5.36 1.22 -2.42
N ALA A 19 6.65 1.27 -2.05
CA ALA A 19 7.76 1.16 -3.01
C ALA A 19 7.85 -0.26 -3.58
N ALA A 20 7.73 -1.28 -2.73
CA ALA A 20 7.69 -2.68 -3.15
C ALA A 20 6.48 -2.98 -4.05
N LEU A 21 5.30 -2.42 -3.73
CA LEU A 21 4.11 -2.52 -4.58
C LEU A 21 4.32 -1.86 -5.94
N LEU A 22 4.91 -0.66 -5.97
CA LEU A 22 5.24 0.03 -7.21
C LEU A 22 6.21 -0.80 -8.06
N ALA A 23 7.24 -1.39 -7.46
CA ALA A 23 8.19 -2.27 -8.14
C ALA A 23 7.53 -3.54 -8.70
N ALA A 24 6.51 -4.07 -8.02
CA ALA A 24 5.69 -5.18 -8.47
C ALA A 24 4.61 -4.78 -9.52
N GLY A 25 4.53 -3.50 -9.90
CA GLY A 25 3.55 -3.00 -10.88
C GLY A 25 2.17 -2.64 -10.30
N GLU A 26 2.01 -2.69 -8.97
CA GLU A 26 0.76 -2.38 -8.29
C GLU A 26 0.61 -0.86 -8.07
N LEU A 27 -0.02 -0.18 -9.03
CA LEU A 27 -0.21 1.28 -9.00
C LEU A 27 -1.46 1.71 -8.23
N ALA A 28 -2.48 0.86 -8.16
CA ALA A 28 -3.74 1.16 -7.49
C ALA A 28 -3.71 0.60 -6.06
N LEU A 29 -3.32 1.42 -5.08
CA LEU A 29 -3.18 1.03 -3.67
C LEU A 29 -4.46 1.23 -2.85
N ARG A 30 -5.35 2.11 -3.31
CA ARG A 30 -6.70 2.30 -2.75
C ARG A 30 -7.70 2.65 -3.85
N LEU A 31 -8.96 2.65 -3.48
CA LEU A 31 -10.04 3.20 -4.29
C LEU A 31 -10.60 4.48 -3.63
N SER A 32 -10.98 5.47 -4.43
CA SER A 32 -11.79 6.62 -3.96
C SER A 32 -13.18 6.15 -3.54
N GLU A 33 -13.98 7.04 -2.95
CA GLU A 33 -15.40 6.75 -2.68
C GLU A 33 -16.18 6.47 -3.97
N GLN A 34 -15.75 7.06 -5.09
CA GLN A 34 -16.32 6.85 -6.42
C GLN A 34 -15.75 5.59 -7.12
N GLY A 35 -14.79 4.90 -6.50
CA GLY A 35 -14.16 3.70 -7.06
C GLY A 35 -12.96 3.96 -7.96
N ASP A 36 -12.50 5.22 -8.08
CA ASP A 36 -11.31 5.53 -8.88
C ASP A 36 -10.05 4.97 -8.23
N PRO A 37 -9.13 4.35 -9.00
CA PRO A 37 -7.86 3.88 -8.47
C PRO A 37 -7.00 5.07 -8.03
N ARG A 38 -6.39 4.93 -6.86
CA ARG A 38 -5.41 5.88 -6.32
C ARG A 38 -4.18 5.14 -5.82
N GLY A 39 -3.03 5.78 -5.87
CA GLY A 39 -1.73 5.16 -5.64
C GLY A 39 -0.73 6.06 -4.96
N MET A 40 0.51 5.61 -4.89
CA MET A 40 1.61 6.45 -4.42
C MET A 40 1.80 7.64 -5.38
N LEU A 41 1.81 8.86 -4.83
CA LEU A 41 2.14 10.09 -5.56
C LEU A 41 3.36 10.79 -4.96
N CYS A 42 3.28 11.18 -3.69
CA CYS A 42 4.34 12.00 -3.07
C CYS A 42 5.51 11.20 -2.48
N GLY A 43 5.35 9.89 -2.23
CA GLY A 43 6.35 9.06 -1.52
C GLY A 43 6.61 9.42 -0.05
N ILE A 44 6.19 10.60 0.43
CA ILE A 44 6.51 11.13 1.77
C ILE A 44 5.32 11.19 2.74
N GLY A 45 4.17 10.66 2.32
CA GLY A 45 2.97 10.54 3.17
C GLY A 45 2.12 11.81 3.35
N ILE A 46 2.35 12.88 2.58
CA ILE A 46 1.53 14.11 2.63
C ILE A 46 0.25 14.03 1.78
N CYS A 47 0.28 13.28 0.67
CA CYS A 47 -0.87 13.20 -0.26
C CYS A 47 -2.00 12.27 0.20
N TRP A 48 -1.74 11.37 1.15
CA TRP A 48 -2.69 10.34 1.61
C TRP A 48 -3.22 9.37 0.53
N GLU A 49 -2.69 9.39 -0.68
CA GLU A 49 -3.14 8.50 -1.75
C GLU A 49 -2.56 7.08 -1.64
N CYS A 50 -1.43 6.92 -0.94
CA CYS A 50 -0.75 5.63 -0.72
C CYS A 50 -1.38 4.76 0.39
N ARG A 51 -2.60 5.05 0.84
CA ARG A 51 -3.22 4.38 1.99
C ARG A 51 -3.58 2.93 1.67
N CYS A 52 -3.30 2.01 2.60
CA CYS A 52 -3.73 0.61 2.56
C CYS A 52 -4.30 0.18 3.92
N VAL A 53 -4.93 -0.99 3.95
CA VAL A 53 -5.13 -1.75 5.18
C VAL A 53 -3.91 -2.64 5.35
N ILE A 54 -3.12 -2.43 6.42
CA ILE A 54 -1.91 -3.20 6.70
C ILE A 54 -2.10 -3.92 8.03
N ASP A 55 -2.05 -5.25 8.02
CA ASP A 55 -2.24 -6.12 9.20
C ASP A 55 -3.53 -5.75 9.97
N GLY A 56 -4.61 -5.53 9.22
CA GLY A 56 -5.92 -5.14 9.75
C GLY A 56 -6.06 -3.66 10.13
N ARG A 57 -5.02 -2.84 10.04
CA ARG A 57 -5.06 -1.40 10.37
C ARG A 57 -5.40 -0.56 9.14
N PRO A 58 -6.59 0.05 9.07
CA PRO A 58 -6.99 0.88 7.93
C PRO A 58 -6.25 2.24 7.93
N ASN A 59 -6.35 2.97 6.82
CA ASN A 59 -5.77 4.30 6.64
C ASN A 59 -4.25 4.37 6.90
N THR A 60 -3.55 3.25 6.73
CA THR A 60 -2.10 3.18 6.95
C THR A 60 -1.37 3.66 5.70
N ARG A 61 -0.47 4.63 5.86
CA ARG A 61 0.32 5.19 4.75
C ARG A 61 1.41 4.19 4.35
N ALA A 62 1.16 3.40 3.30
CA ALA A 62 2.09 2.38 2.84
C ALA A 62 3.44 2.95 2.39
N CYS A 63 3.50 4.23 2.00
CA CYS A 63 4.73 4.93 1.65
C CYS A 63 5.60 5.31 2.86
N LEU A 64 5.09 5.22 4.09
CA LEU A 64 5.84 5.42 5.33
C LEU A 64 5.98 4.14 6.15
N THR A 65 5.40 3.03 5.70
CA THR A 65 5.46 1.74 6.38
C THR A 65 6.54 0.89 5.72
N GLU A 66 7.54 0.47 6.48
CA GLU A 66 8.55 -0.47 6.01
C GLU A 66 7.91 -1.85 5.75
N ALA A 67 8.24 -2.46 4.61
CA ALA A 67 7.75 -3.79 4.25
C ALA A 67 8.44 -4.86 5.11
N GLN A 68 7.64 -5.60 5.88
CA GLN A 68 8.15 -6.69 6.72
C GLN A 68 7.67 -8.06 6.22
N PRO A 69 8.48 -9.12 6.40
CA PRO A 69 8.05 -10.49 6.08
C PRO A 69 6.73 -10.87 6.76
N GLY A 70 5.82 -11.46 5.99
CA GLY A 70 4.55 -11.99 6.51
C GLY A 70 3.44 -10.95 6.71
N MET A 71 3.66 -9.68 6.38
CA MET A 71 2.59 -8.67 6.40
C MET A 71 1.44 -9.05 5.44
N GLU A 72 0.22 -8.71 5.83
CA GLU A 72 -0.96 -8.75 4.99
C GLU A 72 -1.40 -7.33 4.63
N VAL A 73 -1.34 -7.00 3.34
CA VAL A 73 -1.71 -5.69 2.81
C VAL A 73 -2.93 -5.84 1.90
N ARG A 74 -3.91 -4.97 2.08
CA ARG A 74 -5.11 -4.89 1.23
C ARG A 74 -5.36 -3.45 0.82
N ARG A 75 -6.01 -3.29 -0.34
CA ARG A 75 -6.46 -2.00 -0.84
C ARG A 75 -7.38 -1.34 0.18
N GLN A 76 -7.13 -0.06 0.46
CA GLN A 76 -8.09 0.72 1.22
C GLN A 76 -9.34 0.94 0.36
N ARG A 77 -10.51 0.61 0.92
CA ARG A 77 -11.83 0.78 0.29
C ARG A 77 -12.70 1.62 1.21
N GLY A 78 -13.18 2.76 0.73
CA GLY A 78 -13.91 3.72 1.57
C GLY A 78 -13.07 4.25 2.75
N LEU A 79 -13.67 5.15 3.52
CA LEU A 79 -13.04 6.09 4.48
C LEU A 79 -12.43 7.30 3.78
N SER A 80 -13.13 8.44 3.92
CA SER A 80 -12.65 9.78 3.59
C SER A 80 -11.34 10.05 4.32
#